data_AF-A0A355CN48-F1
#
_entry.id   AF-A0A355CN48-F1
#
_cell.length_a   1.000
_cell.length_b   1.000
_cell.length_c   1.000
_cell.angle_alpha   90.00
_cell.angle_beta   90.00
_cell.angle_gamma   90.00
#
_symmetry.space_group_name_H-M   'P 1'
#
loop_
_entity.id
_entity.type
_entity.pdbx_description
1 polymer ?
#
loop_
_entity_poly.entity_id
_entity_poly.type
_entity_poly.pdbx_seq_one_letter_code
_entity_poly.pdbx_strand_id
1 'polypeptide(L)'
;QELNREVLTNEISTGLYADLNENKILTQFDAPTPEALLHRYNLSQVQGIFYRASQVELTAHRNDPGEYKLLFRYLKLFQLMTYIEGDAEHGFTLTIDGPTSLFKPSTRYGLALAKMLPALLHVTKWSMHSTLQTKDPFSGVLKTGKFSLDSDCGLVSHYPPGKPYDSMLEAAFAERWNATKTEWKLEREVDLIPIPGSVMIPDFRLVHPDGRVFLLEIVGYWRPEYLQKKFAQVHKSDCENLILAISERLNLEKAGVKVNEVPAKIIWFKDKLSPKSVLEVLE
;
A
#
# COMPACT_ATOMS: atom_id res chain seq x y z
N GLN A 1 -30.48 1.36 20.79
CA GLN A 1 -31.92 1.67 20.79
C GLN A 1 -32.54 0.69 21.76
N GLU A 2 -33.03 1.13 22.92
CA GLU A 2 -33.72 0.23 23.84
C GLU A 2 -35.09 -0.12 23.24
N LEU A 3 -35.36 -1.42 23.05
CA LEU A 3 -36.52 -1.91 22.31
C LEU A 3 -37.81 -1.94 23.15
N ASN A 4 -37.77 -1.54 24.44
CA ASN A 4 -38.91 -1.49 25.38
C ASN A 4 -39.90 -2.66 25.24
N ARG A 5 -39.38 -3.87 25.05
CA ARG A 5 -40.16 -5.11 24.95
C ARG A 5 -39.76 -6.07 26.04
N GLU A 6 -40.75 -6.83 26.51
CA GLU A 6 -40.53 -7.97 27.40
C GLU A 6 -39.65 -9.01 26.68
N VAL A 7 -38.67 -9.56 27.40
CA VAL A 7 -37.76 -10.60 26.89
C VAL A 7 -38.07 -11.88 27.64
N LEU A 8 -38.51 -12.91 26.93
CA LEU A 8 -38.88 -14.20 27.52
C LEU A 8 -37.63 -15.07 27.75
N THR A 9 -37.67 -15.99 28.72
CA THR A 9 -36.54 -16.87 29.06
C THR A 9 -36.03 -17.67 27.85
N ASN A 10 -36.93 -18.07 26.93
CA ASN A 10 -36.55 -18.78 25.71
C ASN A 10 -35.77 -17.88 24.72
N GLU A 11 -36.14 -16.60 24.63
CA GLU A 11 -35.42 -15.63 23.82
C GLU A 11 -34.02 -15.36 24.37
N ILE A 12 -33.86 -15.37 25.70
CA ILE A 12 -32.55 -15.28 26.35
C ILE A 12 -31.71 -16.52 26.00
N SER A 13 -32.28 -17.73 26.13
CA SER A 13 -31.58 -18.97 25.82
C SER A 13 -31.14 -19.05 24.35
N THR A 14 -31.98 -18.57 23.43
CA THR A 14 -31.67 -18.54 21.99
C THR A 14 -30.67 -17.43 21.65
N GLY A 15 -30.79 -16.27 22.30
CA GLY A 15 -29.94 -15.10 22.08
C GLY A 15 -28.55 -15.19 22.72
N LEU A 16 -28.38 -16.03 23.74
CA LEU A 16 -27.15 -16.10 24.56
C LEU A 16 -25.87 -16.33 23.74
N TYR A 17 -25.98 -17.07 22.63
CA TYR A 17 -24.87 -17.40 21.74
C TYR A 17 -25.14 -17.00 20.27
N ALA A 18 -26.10 -16.12 20.03
CA ALA A 18 -26.47 -15.71 18.67
C ALA A 18 -25.36 -14.92 17.95
N ASP A 19 -24.35 -14.45 18.68
CA ASP A 19 -23.16 -13.77 18.17
C ASP A 19 -22.08 -14.73 17.64
N LEU A 20 -22.11 -16.01 18.02
CA LEU A 20 -21.20 -17.03 17.52
C LEU A 20 -21.37 -17.23 16.01
N ASN A 21 -20.25 -17.36 15.28
CA ASN A 21 -20.27 -17.49 13.82
C ASN A 21 -21.14 -18.67 13.33
N GLU A 22 -21.15 -19.78 14.06
CA GLU A 22 -21.94 -20.98 13.76
C GLU A 22 -23.45 -20.80 13.97
N ASN A 23 -23.86 -19.84 14.81
CA ASN A 23 -25.26 -19.54 15.10
C ASN A 23 -25.81 -18.39 14.26
N LYS A 24 -24.99 -17.79 13.39
CA LYS A 24 -25.44 -16.75 12.47
C LYS A 24 -26.41 -17.32 11.45
N ILE A 25 -27.54 -16.62 11.29
CA ILE A 25 -28.56 -16.99 10.31
C ILE A 25 -28.19 -16.36 8.97
N LEU A 26 -28.02 -17.19 7.94
CA LEU A 26 -27.82 -16.74 6.57
C LEU A 26 -29.14 -16.17 6.02
N THR A 27 -29.24 -14.85 5.89
CA THR A 27 -30.46 -14.16 5.42
C THR A 27 -30.48 -13.92 3.91
N GLN A 28 -29.31 -13.69 3.31
CA GLN A 28 -29.14 -13.44 1.88
C GLN A 28 -27.84 -14.11 1.41
N PHE A 29 -27.87 -14.68 0.21
CA PHE A 29 -26.70 -15.26 -0.43
C PHE A 29 -26.67 -14.93 -1.91
N ASP A 30 -25.76 -14.04 -2.30
CA ASP A 30 -25.50 -13.72 -3.70
C ASP A 30 -24.46 -14.71 -4.22
N ALA A 31 -24.93 -15.85 -4.73
CA ALA A 31 -24.07 -16.95 -5.16
C ALA A 31 -23.17 -16.54 -6.34
N PRO A 32 -21.84 -16.75 -6.26
CA PRO A 32 -20.96 -16.57 -7.42
C PRO A 32 -21.22 -17.68 -8.45
N THR A 33 -20.90 -17.44 -9.72
CA THR A 33 -20.85 -18.54 -10.69
C THR A 33 -19.72 -19.51 -10.33
N PRO A 34 -19.83 -20.80 -10.71
CA PRO A 34 -18.76 -21.78 -10.46
C PRO A 34 -17.39 -21.31 -10.97
N GLU A 35 -17.34 -20.68 -12.13
CA GLU A 35 -16.11 -20.14 -12.73
C GLU A 35 -15.52 -19.01 -11.89
N ALA A 36 -16.37 -18.06 -11.45
CA ALA A 36 -15.93 -16.98 -10.58
C ALA A 36 -15.37 -17.50 -9.26
N LEU A 37 -15.97 -18.55 -8.69
CA LEU A 37 -15.48 -19.20 -7.48
C LEU A 37 -14.10 -19.85 -7.71
N LEU A 38 -13.90 -20.55 -8.83
CA LEU A 38 -12.61 -21.14 -9.19
C LEU A 38 -11.51 -20.08 -9.38
N HIS A 39 -11.83 -18.98 -10.07
CA HIS A 39 -10.90 -17.86 -10.22
C HIS A 39 -10.49 -17.26 -8.87
N ARG A 40 -11.46 -17.05 -7.96
CA ARG A 40 -11.20 -16.58 -6.59
C ARG A 40 -10.36 -17.57 -5.80
N TYR A 41 -10.65 -18.86 -5.91
CA TYR A 41 -9.91 -19.93 -5.24
C TYR A 41 -8.45 -19.95 -5.68
N ASN A 42 -8.18 -20.02 -6.99
CA ASN A 42 -6.82 -20.07 -7.54
C ASN A 42 -6.00 -18.83 -7.15
N LEU A 43 -6.61 -17.64 -7.24
CA LEU A 43 -5.98 -16.40 -6.81
C LEU A 43 -5.64 -16.44 -5.31
N SER A 44 -6.56 -16.91 -4.48
CA SER A 44 -6.35 -16.97 -3.02
C SER A 44 -5.22 -17.94 -2.61
N GLN A 45 -5.00 -19.02 -3.36
CA GLN A 45 -3.87 -19.93 -3.14
C GLN A 45 -2.54 -19.22 -3.32
N VAL A 46 -2.38 -18.46 -4.42
CA VAL A 46 -1.16 -17.70 -4.69
C VAL A 46 -0.99 -16.56 -3.67
N GLN A 47 -2.07 -15.89 -3.30
CA GLN A 47 -2.06 -14.91 -2.22
C GLN A 47 -1.53 -15.50 -0.89
N GLY A 48 -1.88 -16.76 -0.61
CA GLY A 48 -1.37 -17.53 0.55
C GLY A 48 0.15 -17.68 0.59
N ILE A 49 0.82 -17.69 -0.57
CA ILE A 49 2.28 -17.82 -0.67
C ILE A 49 2.99 -16.60 -0.09
N PHE A 50 2.46 -15.40 -0.33
CA PHE A 50 3.10 -14.15 0.08
C PHE A 50 3.18 -13.94 1.60
N TYR A 51 2.39 -14.65 2.40
CA TYR A 51 2.53 -14.65 3.86
C TYR A 51 3.89 -15.18 4.32
N ARG A 52 4.57 -15.96 3.48
CA ARG A 52 5.89 -16.54 3.74
C ARG A 52 7.01 -15.85 2.97
N ALA A 53 6.71 -14.78 2.22
CA ALA A 53 7.72 -14.07 1.46
C ALA A 53 8.63 -13.25 2.38
N SER A 54 9.94 -13.34 2.16
CA SER A 54 10.93 -12.38 2.70
C SER A 54 11.15 -11.20 1.76
N GLN A 55 11.01 -11.44 0.47
CA GLN A 55 11.18 -10.43 -0.57
C GLN A 55 10.37 -10.85 -1.81
N VAL A 56 9.85 -9.86 -2.52
CA VAL A 56 9.24 -10.02 -3.85
C VAL A 56 9.95 -9.07 -4.80
N GLU A 57 10.48 -9.60 -5.88
CA GLU A 57 11.05 -8.86 -7.00
C GLU A 57 10.06 -8.96 -8.15
N LEU A 58 9.62 -7.81 -8.66
CA LEU A 58 8.63 -7.71 -9.71
C LEU A 58 9.21 -6.86 -10.84
N THR A 59 9.31 -7.45 -12.03
CA THR A 59 9.68 -6.75 -13.26
C THR A 59 8.42 -6.48 -14.05
N ALA A 60 7.97 -5.22 -14.06
CA ALA A 60 6.91 -4.74 -14.93
C ALA A 60 7.55 -4.23 -16.23
N HIS A 61 7.62 -5.08 -17.25
CA HIS A 61 8.15 -4.75 -18.58
C HIS A 61 7.40 -3.58 -19.22
N ARG A 62 7.84 -3.07 -20.37
CA ARG A 62 7.18 -1.96 -21.10
C ARG A 62 5.68 -2.21 -21.31
N ASN A 63 4.84 -1.37 -20.68
CA ASN A 63 3.38 -1.39 -20.67
C ASN A 63 2.82 0.04 -20.89
N ASP A 64 1.49 0.16 -20.92
CA ASP A 64 0.81 1.45 -20.94
C ASP A 64 1.07 2.23 -19.63
N PRO A 65 1.35 3.56 -19.68
CA PRO A 65 1.56 4.38 -18.48
C PRO A 65 0.44 4.29 -17.43
N GLY A 66 -0.81 4.10 -17.86
CA GLY A 66 -1.95 3.94 -16.97
C GLY A 66 -1.90 2.66 -16.12
N GLU A 67 -1.33 1.58 -16.64
CA GLU A 67 -1.16 0.31 -15.92
C GLU A 67 -0.13 0.45 -14.79
N TYR A 68 1.00 1.12 -15.04
CA TYR A 68 1.98 1.40 -14.00
C TYR A 68 1.43 2.30 -12.91
N LYS A 69 0.73 3.38 -13.30
CA LYS A 69 0.07 4.28 -12.35
C LYS A 69 -0.93 3.53 -11.48
N LEU A 70 -1.69 2.60 -12.05
CA LEU A 70 -2.62 1.75 -11.30
C LEU A 70 -1.88 0.84 -10.31
N LEU A 71 -0.84 0.13 -10.76
CA LEU A 71 -0.02 -0.74 -9.90
C LEU A 71 0.57 0.05 -8.73
N PHE A 72 1.27 1.15 -9.01
CA PHE A 72 1.92 1.97 -7.99
C PHE A 72 0.94 2.53 -6.96
N ARG A 73 -0.26 2.93 -7.41
CA ARG A 73 -1.34 3.35 -6.51
C ARG A 73 -1.79 2.24 -5.57
N TYR A 74 -1.87 1.00 -6.05
CA TYR A 74 -2.16 -0.14 -5.17
C TYR A 74 -1.01 -0.44 -4.19
N LEU A 75 0.26 -0.27 -4.60
CA LEU A 75 1.41 -0.42 -3.69
C LEU A 75 1.33 0.59 -2.54
N LYS A 76 1.00 1.85 -2.85
CA LYS A 76 0.79 2.93 -1.87
C LYS A 76 -0.43 2.67 -0.99
N LEU A 77 -1.58 2.31 -1.58
CA LEU A 77 -2.80 1.93 -0.87
C LEU A 77 -2.53 0.86 0.20
N PHE A 78 -1.79 -0.18 -0.16
CA PHE A 78 -1.45 -1.27 0.75
C PHE A 78 -0.25 -0.98 1.65
N GLN A 79 0.33 0.23 1.54
CA GLN A 79 1.47 0.70 2.33
C GLN A 79 2.65 -0.26 2.24
N LEU A 80 2.88 -0.81 1.05
CA LEU A 80 3.95 -1.76 0.81
C LEU A 80 5.30 -1.03 0.78
N MET A 81 6.30 -1.66 1.40
CA MET A 81 7.67 -1.16 1.39
C MET A 81 8.29 -1.53 0.06
N THR A 82 8.21 -0.60 -0.89
CA THR A 82 8.65 -0.82 -2.27
C THR A 82 9.77 0.12 -2.63
N TYR A 83 10.72 -0.40 -3.40
CA TYR A 83 11.76 0.38 -4.06
C TYR A 83 11.62 0.14 -5.56
N ILE A 84 11.61 1.22 -6.34
CA ILE A 84 11.26 1.20 -7.76
C ILE A 84 12.42 1.76 -8.58
N GLU A 85 12.87 0.96 -9.54
CA GLU A 85 13.94 1.26 -10.48
C GLU A 85 13.42 1.20 -11.91
N GLY A 86 14.06 1.95 -12.81
CA GLY A 86 13.70 1.99 -14.23
C GLY A 86 12.88 3.22 -14.63
N ASP A 87 12.29 3.16 -15.82
CA ASP A 87 11.58 4.26 -16.46
C ASP A 87 10.42 3.75 -17.33
N ALA A 88 9.60 4.67 -17.83
CA ALA A 88 8.44 4.31 -18.64
C ALA A 88 8.80 3.74 -20.03
N GLU A 89 10.03 3.92 -20.51
CA GLU A 89 10.48 3.43 -21.81
C GLU A 89 10.95 1.97 -21.73
N HIS A 90 11.68 1.61 -20.68
CA HIS A 90 12.25 0.27 -20.48
C HIS A 90 11.40 -0.62 -19.56
N GLY A 91 10.51 -0.02 -18.76
CA GLY A 91 9.76 -0.67 -17.70
C GLY A 91 10.39 -0.47 -16.32
N PHE A 92 9.74 -1.06 -15.31
CA PHE A 92 10.10 -0.88 -13.91
C PHE A 92 10.46 -2.20 -13.24
N THR A 93 11.51 -2.16 -12.42
CA THR A 93 11.84 -3.23 -11.47
C THR A 93 11.48 -2.76 -10.07
N LEU A 94 10.64 -3.53 -9.39
CA LEU A 94 10.16 -3.26 -8.06
C LEU A 94 10.70 -4.30 -7.10
N THR A 95 11.38 -3.83 -6.06
CA THR A 95 11.75 -4.67 -4.92
C THR A 95 10.82 -4.36 -3.76
N ILE A 96 10.10 -5.38 -3.30
CA ILE A 96 9.12 -5.28 -2.22
C ILE A 96 9.58 -6.14 -1.05
N ASP A 97 9.74 -5.55 0.12
CA ASP A 97 10.04 -6.31 1.34
C ASP A 97 8.83 -7.19 1.70
N GLY A 98 9.08 -8.43 2.08
CA GLY A 98 8.05 -9.40 2.47
C GLY A 98 7.78 -9.44 3.99
N PRO A 99 6.67 -10.04 4.44
CA PRO A 99 6.31 -10.10 5.85
C PRO A 99 7.32 -10.82 6.73
N THR A 100 8.11 -11.76 6.20
CA THR A 100 9.09 -12.52 7.00
C THR A 100 10.44 -11.83 7.12
N SER A 101 10.70 -10.75 6.35
CA SER A 101 11.88 -9.92 6.57
C SER A 101 11.72 -9.00 7.78
N LEU A 102 10.47 -8.77 8.23
CA LEU A 102 10.13 -7.94 9.38
C LEU A 102 10.66 -8.54 10.69
N PHE A 103 11.17 -7.68 11.59
CA PHE A 103 11.68 -8.07 12.93
C PHE A 103 10.71 -8.97 13.72
N LYS A 104 9.40 -8.82 13.45
CA LYS A 104 8.37 -9.80 13.80
C LYS A 104 7.52 -10.05 12.55
N PRO A 105 7.33 -11.32 12.13
CA PRO A 105 6.41 -11.65 11.05
C PRO A 105 5.05 -11.01 11.30
N SER A 106 4.59 -10.18 10.36
CA SER A 106 3.31 -9.47 10.47
C SER A 106 2.31 -10.08 9.52
N THR A 107 1.31 -10.78 10.06
CA THR A 107 0.18 -11.31 9.28
C THR A 107 -0.59 -10.20 8.57
N ARG A 108 -0.69 -9.01 9.20
CA ARG A 108 -1.31 -7.83 8.62
C ARG A 108 -0.57 -7.34 7.37
N TYR A 109 0.77 -7.29 7.41
CA TYR A 109 1.56 -6.89 6.24
C TYR A 109 1.56 -7.99 5.17
N GLY A 110 1.59 -9.26 5.55
CA GLY A 110 1.45 -10.38 4.60
C GLY A 110 0.12 -10.33 3.84
N LEU A 111 -0.98 -10.02 4.53
CA LEU A 111 -2.28 -9.78 3.90
C LEU A 111 -2.25 -8.56 2.95
N ALA A 112 -1.57 -7.47 3.35
CA ALA A 112 -1.43 -6.29 2.49
C ALA A 112 -0.66 -6.61 1.20
N LEU A 113 0.45 -7.36 1.31
CA LEU A 113 1.22 -7.83 0.16
C LEU A 113 0.39 -8.76 -0.72
N ALA A 114 -0.36 -9.68 -0.14
CA ALA A 114 -1.25 -10.56 -0.87
C ALA A 114 -2.35 -9.80 -1.64
N LYS A 115 -2.87 -8.70 -1.08
CA LYS A 115 -3.87 -7.84 -1.72
C LYS A 115 -3.35 -7.06 -2.93
N MET A 116 -2.03 -7.02 -3.14
CA MET A 116 -1.41 -6.43 -4.34
C MET A 116 -1.55 -7.33 -5.57
N LEU A 117 -1.55 -8.65 -5.42
CA LEU A 117 -1.61 -9.57 -6.56
C LEU A 117 -2.80 -9.30 -7.53
N PRO A 118 -4.05 -9.11 -7.07
CA PRO A 118 -5.15 -8.75 -7.98
C PRO A 118 -4.90 -7.44 -8.75
N ALA A 119 -4.16 -6.49 -8.16
CA ALA A 119 -3.78 -5.26 -8.85
C ALA A 119 -2.72 -5.50 -9.93
N LEU A 120 -1.73 -6.35 -9.63
CA LEU A 120 -0.70 -6.75 -10.59
C LEU A 120 -1.31 -7.41 -11.84
N LEU A 121 -2.40 -8.17 -11.68
CA LEU A 121 -3.11 -8.79 -12.79
C LEU A 121 -3.80 -7.79 -13.75
N HIS A 122 -3.81 -6.49 -13.46
CA HIS A 122 -4.20 -5.46 -14.43
C HIS A 122 -3.03 -4.97 -15.29
N VAL A 123 -1.80 -5.37 -14.99
CA VAL A 123 -0.61 -5.07 -15.79
C VAL A 123 -0.43 -6.20 -16.80
N THR A 124 -0.21 -5.86 -18.07
CA THR A 124 -0.23 -6.83 -19.17
C THR A 124 1.06 -7.63 -19.31
N LYS A 125 2.22 -7.02 -19.06
CA LYS A 125 3.52 -7.69 -19.16
C LYS A 125 4.32 -7.56 -17.88
N TRP A 126 4.46 -8.66 -17.15
CA TRP A 126 5.24 -8.69 -15.92
C TRP A 126 5.78 -10.08 -15.61
N SER A 127 6.87 -10.12 -14.84
CA SER A 127 7.40 -11.32 -14.23
C SER A 127 7.74 -11.04 -12.77
N MET A 128 7.52 -12.01 -11.89
CA MET A 128 7.68 -11.85 -10.46
C MET A 128 8.37 -13.06 -9.86
N HIS A 129 9.34 -12.79 -8.99
CA HIS A 129 10.04 -13.79 -8.20
C HIS A 129 9.87 -13.46 -6.72
N SER A 130 9.61 -14.47 -5.90
CA SER A 130 9.56 -14.31 -4.45
C SER A 130 10.49 -15.29 -3.76
N THR A 131 11.26 -14.76 -2.82
CA THR A 131 12.04 -15.58 -1.89
C THR A 131 11.17 -15.86 -0.67
N LEU A 132 11.00 -17.15 -0.35
CA LEU A 132 10.13 -17.62 0.72
C LEU A 132 10.95 -18.12 1.90
N GLN A 133 10.47 -17.89 3.11
CA GLN A 133 11.01 -18.44 4.35
C GLN A 133 9.98 -19.35 5.00
N THR A 134 10.28 -20.64 5.06
CA THR A 134 9.41 -21.63 5.70
C THR A 134 10.16 -22.34 6.80
N LYS A 135 9.56 -22.42 7.99
CA LYS A 135 10.10 -23.21 9.08
C LYS A 135 9.74 -24.67 8.88
N ASP A 136 10.73 -25.53 8.86
CA ASP A 136 10.52 -26.97 8.80
C ASP A 136 9.81 -27.45 10.08
N PRO A 137 8.64 -28.11 10.00
CA PRO A 137 7.86 -28.48 11.19
C PRO A 137 8.59 -29.48 12.11
N PHE A 138 9.48 -30.31 11.56
CA PHE A 138 10.13 -31.39 12.30
C PHE A 138 11.45 -30.92 12.92
N SER A 139 12.31 -30.28 12.13
CA SER A 139 13.65 -29.83 12.56
C SER A 139 13.66 -28.40 13.11
N GLY A 140 12.61 -27.61 12.85
CA GLY A 140 12.54 -26.20 13.24
C GLY A 140 13.47 -25.26 12.45
N VAL A 141 14.24 -25.79 11.49
CA VAL A 141 15.19 -25.03 10.67
C VAL A 141 14.44 -24.21 9.63
N LEU A 142 14.88 -22.96 9.42
CA LEU A 142 14.38 -22.11 8.34
C LEU A 142 14.93 -22.59 7.00
N LYS A 143 14.03 -22.88 6.06
CA LYS A 143 14.35 -23.24 4.68
C LYS A 143 13.94 -22.10 3.76
N THR A 144 14.88 -21.72 2.88
CA THR A 144 14.64 -20.75 1.82
C THR A 144 14.05 -21.45 0.60
N GLY A 145 12.87 -21.00 0.15
CA GLY A 145 12.23 -21.42 -1.09
C GLY A 145 12.18 -20.29 -2.11
N LYS A 146 11.86 -20.64 -3.35
CA LYS A 146 11.59 -19.67 -4.42
C LYS A 146 10.22 -19.94 -5.03
N PHE A 147 9.50 -18.88 -5.34
CA PHE A 147 8.26 -18.92 -6.11
C PHE A 147 8.38 -17.94 -7.27
N SER A 148 7.80 -18.28 -8.42
CA SER A 148 7.85 -17.42 -9.60
C SER A 148 6.53 -17.48 -10.34
N LEU A 149 6.14 -16.35 -10.91
CA LEU A 149 4.89 -16.16 -11.63
C LEU A 149 5.10 -15.09 -12.71
N ASP A 150 4.35 -15.16 -13.79
CA ASP A 150 4.36 -14.18 -14.87
C ASP A 150 2.94 -13.85 -15.34
N SER A 151 2.84 -12.94 -16.30
CA SER A 151 1.58 -12.50 -16.89
C SER A 151 0.75 -13.63 -17.51
N ASP A 152 1.36 -14.77 -17.86
CA ASP A 152 0.67 -15.90 -18.52
C ASP A 152 0.09 -16.91 -17.52
N CYS A 153 0.06 -16.57 -16.22
CA CYS A 153 -0.37 -17.46 -15.14
C CYS A 153 -1.86 -17.87 -15.14
N GLY A 154 -2.69 -17.28 -16.00
CA GLY A 154 -4.12 -17.59 -16.09
C GLY A 154 -4.96 -17.18 -14.86
N LEU A 155 -4.38 -16.43 -13.92
CA LEU A 155 -5.11 -15.87 -12.78
C LEU A 155 -5.99 -14.70 -13.23
N VAL A 156 -7.16 -14.58 -12.61
CA VAL A 156 -8.13 -13.55 -12.94
C VAL A 156 -8.28 -12.59 -11.76
N SER A 157 -8.07 -11.29 -12.04
CA SER A 157 -8.31 -10.26 -11.03
C SER A 157 -9.79 -10.16 -10.72
N HIS A 158 -10.07 -9.87 -9.46
CA HIS A 158 -11.40 -9.52 -9.01
C HIS A 158 -11.56 -8.04 -8.68
N TYR A 159 -10.50 -7.25 -8.87
CA TYR A 159 -10.59 -5.80 -8.74
C TYR A 159 -11.23 -5.23 -10.02
N PRO A 160 -12.10 -4.21 -9.88
CA PRO A 160 -12.69 -3.57 -11.04
C PRO A 160 -11.62 -2.79 -11.82
N PRO A 161 -11.68 -2.77 -13.16
CA PRO A 161 -10.77 -1.96 -13.96
C PRO A 161 -10.96 -0.46 -13.65
N GLY A 162 -9.85 0.28 -13.59
CA GLY A 162 -9.84 1.75 -13.58
C GLY A 162 -9.99 2.46 -12.23
N LYS A 163 -10.35 1.79 -11.12
CA LYS A 163 -10.44 2.45 -9.79
C LYS A 163 -9.92 1.57 -8.65
N PRO A 164 -8.70 1.79 -8.14
CA PRO A 164 -8.32 1.40 -6.80
C PRO A 164 -9.04 2.29 -5.79
N TYR A 165 -9.26 1.70 -4.63
CA TYR A 165 -9.67 2.42 -3.45
C TYR A 165 -8.47 3.25 -2.95
N ASP A 166 -8.68 4.48 -2.48
CA ASP A 166 -7.60 5.28 -1.89
C ASP A 166 -7.22 4.71 -0.51
N SER A 167 -5.99 4.96 -0.05
CA SER A 167 -5.63 4.59 1.33
C SER A 167 -6.50 5.39 2.30
N MET A 168 -6.93 4.79 3.42
CA MET A 168 -7.76 5.51 4.41
C MET A 168 -7.10 6.80 4.89
N LEU A 169 -5.77 6.86 4.90
CA LEU A 169 -5.01 8.04 5.33
C LEU A 169 -5.03 9.14 4.27
N GLU A 170 -4.76 8.79 3.01
CA GLU A 170 -4.83 9.72 1.86
C GLU A 170 -6.25 10.24 1.64
N ALA A 171 -7.24 9.35 1.67
CA ALA A 171 -8.65 9.70 1.55
C ALA A 171 -9.06 10.69 2.66
N ALA A 172 -8.74 10.37 3.92
CA ALA A 172 -9.04 11.24 5.05
C ALA A 172 -8.29 12.58 4.99
N PHE A 173 -7.09 12.63 4.39
CA PHE A 173 -6.40 13.90 4.17
C PHE A 173 -7.07 14.73 3.07
N ALA A 174 -7.38 14.11 1.92
CA ALA A 174 -8.05 14.79 0.81
C ALA A 174 -9.44 15.35 1.20
N GLU A 175 -10.23 14.60 1.96
CA GLU A 175 -11.52 15.07 2.50
C GLU A 175 -11.34 16.31 3.39
N ARG A 176 -10.35 16.29 4.29
CA ARG A 176 -10.06 17.43 5.17
C ARG A 176 -9.49 18.62 4.40
N TRP A 177 -8.68 18.38 3.37
CA TRP A 177 -8.16 19.43 2.50
C TRP A 177 -9.31 20.18 1.82
N ASN A 178 -10.24 19.44 1.20
CA ASN A 178 -11.43 20.00 0.55
C ASN A 178 -12.30 20.80 1.53
N ALA A 179 -12.39 20.35 2.79
CA ALA A 179 -13.13 21.08 3.84
C ALA A 179 -12.44 22.39 4.29
N THR A 180 -11.13 22.54 4.08
CA THR A 180 -10.34 23.69 4.55
C THR A 180 -10.53 24.94 3.67
N LYS A 181 -11.10 24.79 2.46
CA LYS A 181 -11.40 25.88 1.51
C LYS A 181 -10.22 26.83 1.26
N THR A 182 -9.20 26.33 0.57
CA THR A 182 -7.98 27.07 0.23
C THR A 182 -7.92 27.31 -1.28
N GLU A 183 -7.07 28.24 -1.72
CA GLU A 183 -6.79 28.44 -3.15
C GLU A 183 -5.96 27.30 -3.75
N TRP A 184 -5.19 26.60 -2.89
CA TRP A 184 -4.38 25.45 -3.27
C TRP A 184 -5.24 24.23 -3.63
N LYS A 185 -5.18 23.81 -4.88
CA LYS A 185 -5.81 22.59 -5.38
C LYS A 185 -4.96 21.37 -5.08
N LEU A 186 -5.55 20.37 -4.43
CA LEU A 186 -4.93 19.07 -4.18
C LEU A 186 -5.24 18.12 -5.33
N GLU A 187 -4.22 17.74 -6.09
CA GLU A 187 -4.27 16.76 -7.16
C GLU A 187 -3.65 15.44 -6.68
N ARG A 188 -4.31 14.32 -7.01
CA ARG A 188 -3.87 12.97 -6.63
C ARG A 188 -2.98 12.32 -7.67
N GLU A 189 -3.19 12.65 -8.94
CA GLU A 189 -2.34 12.16 -10.01
C GLU A 189 -1.07 13.00 -10.04
N VAL A 190 0.02 12.40 -9.57
CA VAL A 190 1.33 13.02 -9.56
C VAL A 190 2.20 12.37 -10.62
N ASP A 191 2.94 13.19 -11.35
CA ASP A 191 3.96 12.71 -12.25
C ASP A 191 5.09 12.02 -11.47
N LEU A 192 5.64 10.97 -12.07
CA LEU A 192 6.80 10.27 -11.52
C LEU A 192 7.98 11.23 -11.49
N ILE A 193 8.68 11.31 -10.36
CA ILE A 193 9.92 12.08 -10.26
C ILE A 193 11.06 11.15 -10.70
N PRO A 194 11.67 11.40 -11.87
CA PRO A 194 12.79 10.59 -12.33
C PRO A 194 14.01 10.87 -11.45
N ILE A 195 14.67 9.81 -11.00
CA ILE A 195 15.93 9.86 -10.27
C ILE A 195 16.91 8.97 -11.05
N PRO A 196 18.20 9.30 -11.18
CA PRO A 196 19.15 8.42 -11.86
C PRO A 196 19.12 6.99 -11.29
N GLY A 197 18.61 6.04 -12.10
CA GLY A 197 18.43 4.63 -11.73
C GLY A 197 17.20 4.31 -10.87
N SER A 198 16.37 5.27 -10.47
CA SER A 198 15.17 5.01 -9.67
C SER A 198 14.03 5.99 -9.92
N VAL A 199 12.85 5.73 -9.35
CA VAL A 199 11.73 6.67 -9.43
C VAL A 199 11.14 6.91 -8.05
N MET A 200 10.76 8.16 -7.80
CA MET A 200 9.97 8.53 -6.64
C MET A 200 8.55 8.88 -7.06
N ILE A 201 7.59 8.43 -6.26
CA ILE A 201 6.16 8.60 -6.52
C ILE A 201 5.57 9.37 -5.34
N PRO A 202 5.34 10.68 -5.47
CA PRO A 202 4.67 11.46 -4.44
C PRO A 202 3.20 11.08 -4.32
N ASP A 203 2.64 11.22 -3.12
CA ASP A 203 1.22 10.92 -2.86
C ASP A 203 0.27 12.00 -3.40
N PHE A 204 0.67 13.28 -3.36
CA PHE A 204 -0.14 14.40 -3.83
C PHE A 204 0.68 15.48 -4.52
N ARG A 205 0.00 16.27 -5.36
CA ARG A 205 0.48 17.50 -5.96
C ARG A 205 -0.42 18.65 -5.53
N LEU A 206 0.18 19.71 -5.00
CA LEU A 206 -0.48 20.91 -4.53
C LEU A 206 -0.23 22.01 -5.55
N VAL A 207 -1.28 22.52 -6.18
CA VAL A 207 -1.20 23.53 -7.25
C VAL A 207 -1.90 24.80 -6.81
N HIS A 208 -1.19 25.92 -6.85
CA HIS A 208 -1.75 27.24 -6.59
C HIS A 208 -2.14 27.94 -7.91
N PRO A 209 -3.18 28.78 -7.93
CA PRO A 209 -3.59 29.52 -9.13
C PRO A 209 -2.51 30.45 -9.72
N ASP A 210 -1.55 30.90 -8.91
CA ASP A 210 -0.41 31.72 -9.36
C ASP A 210 0.70 30.92 -10.07
N GLY A 211 0.54 29.60 -10.20
CA GLY A 211 1.50 28.72 -10.87
C GLY A 211 2.47 27.99 -9.94
N ARG A 212 2.47 28.27 -8.62
CA ARG A 212 3.28 27.48 -7.68
C ARG A 212 2.78 26.03 -7.59
N VAL A 213 3.72 25.10 -7.57
CA VAL A 213 3.45 23.66 -7.48
C VAL A 213 4.35 23.05 -6.43
N PHE A 214 3.78 22.29 -5.50
CA PHE A 214 4.52 21.48 -4.53
C PHE A 214 4.09 20.01 -4.60
N LEU A 215 5.02 19.12 -4.33
CA LEU A 215 4.77 17.68 -4.25
C LEU A 215 4.76 17.27 -2.78
N LEU A 216 3.77 16.49 -2.36
CA LEU A 216 3.62 16.05 -0.97
C LEU A 216 3.70 14.53 -0.91
N GLU A 217 4.62 14.03 -0.10
CA GLU A 217 4.78 12.61 0.19
C GLU A 217 4.57 12.36 1.68
N ILE A 218 3.70 11.40 2.01
CA ILE A 218 3.38 11.02 3.38
C ILE A 218 4.18 9.77 3.77
N VAL A 219 5.09 9.94 4.75
CA VAL A 219 5.93 8.88 5.29
C VAL A 219 5.30 8.34 6.57
N GLY A 220 4.60 7.20 6.45
CA GLY A 220 3.93 6.53 7.57
C GLY A 220 4.64 5.29 8.14
N TYR A 221 5.75 4.84 7.57
CA TYR A 221 6.38 3.55 7.90
C TYR A 221 7.81 3.69 8.45
N TRP A 222 8.21 2.84 9.42
CA TRP A 222 9.34 3.10 10.32
C TRP A 222 10.62 2.29 10.08
N ARG A 223 10.66 1.39 9.08
CA ARG A 223 11.85 0.54 8.91
C ARG A 223 13.10 1.35 8.58
N PRO A 224 14.21 1.16 9.33
CA PRO A 224 15.48 1.82 9.07
C PRO A 224 15.94 1.72 7.61
N GLU A 225 15.98 0.52 7.04
CA GLU A 225 16.53 0.28 5.71
C GLU A 225 15.63 0.89 4.61
N TYR A 226 14.31 0.81 4.79
CA TYR A 226 13.35 1.47 3.91
C TYR A 226 13.49 3.00 3.97
N LEU A 227 13.56 3.56 5.18
CA LEU A 227 13.75 4.99 5.38
C LEU A 227 15.07 5.45 4.76
N GLN A 228 16.18 4.73 4.97
CA GLN A 228 17.46 5.05 4.35
C GLN A 228 17.37 5.15 2.83
N LYS A 229 16.80 4.14 2.17
CA LYS A 229 16.61 4.16 0.71
C LYS A 229 15.72 5.31 0.26
N LYS A 230 14.59 5.53 0.96
CA LYS A 230 13.64 6.58 0.63
C LYS A 230 14.24 7.98 0.77
N PHE A 231 14.93 8.25 1.88
CA PHE A 231 15.61 9.52 2.08
C PHE A 231 16.78 9.68 1.10
N ALA A 232 17.50 8.61 0.74
CA ALA A 232 18.50 8.69 -0.31
C ALA A 232 17.90 9.06 -1.68
N GLN A 233 16.68 8.59 -2.01
CA GLN A 233 15.96 9.04 -3.21
C GLN A 233 15.62 10.53 -3.13
N VAL A 234 15.14 11.02 -1.99
CA VAL A 234 14.87 12.46 -1.80
C VAL A 234 16.12 13.30 -2.07
N HIS A 235 17.27 12.92 -1.52
CA HIS A 235 18.52 13.65 -1.77
C HIS A 235 18.94 13.63 -3.24
N LYS A 236 18.73 12.53 -3.94
CA LYS A 236 19.09 12.39 -5.37
C LYS A 236 18.06 13.03 -6.32
N SER A 237 16.85 13.30 -5.84
CA SER A 237 15.78 13.84 -6.67
C SER A 237 15.97 15.31 -7.04
N ASP A 238 16.79 16.04 -6.27
CA ASP A 238 17.03 17.48 -6.43
C ASP A 238 15.74 18.30 -6.60
N CYS A 239 14.67 17.84 -5.95
CA CYS A 239 13.32 18.36 -6.10
C CYS A 239 13.05 19.41 -5.00
N GLU A 240 13.31 20.68 -5.31
CA GLU A 240 13.19 21.79 -4.36
C GLU A 240 11.76 22.01 -3.83
N ASN A 241 10.75 21.59 -4.60
CA ASN A 241 9.34 21.74 -4.26
C ASN A 241 8.73 20.49 -3.60
N LEU A 242 9.54 19.61 -3.03
CA LEU A 242 9.09 18.44 -2.28
C LEU A 242 8.81 18.78 -0.80
N ILE A 243 7.68 18.27 -0.32
CA ILE A 243 7.26 18.31 1.08
C ILE A 243 7.14 16.86 1.58
N LEU A 244 7.82 16.56 2.69
CA LEU A 244 7.73 15.28 3.38
C LEU A 244 6.89 15.43 4.65
N ALA A 245 5.72 14.82 4.68
CA ALA A 245 4.95 14.66 5.90
C ALA A 245 5.39 13.38 6.61
N ILE A 246 6.07 13.50 7.75
CA ILE A 246 6.66 12.39 8.49
C ILE A 246 5.87 12.13 9.77
N SER A 247 5.50 10.87 10.02
CA SER A 247 4.87 10.53 11.30
C SER A 247 5.88 10.63 12.46
N GLU A 248 5.49 11.26 13.57
CA GLU A 248 6.28 11.35 14.80
C GLU A 248 6.55 9.97 15.44
N ARG A 249 5.79 8.95 15.04
CA ARG A 249 6.01 7.57 15.49
C ARG A 249 7.23 6.92 14.84
N LEU A 250 7.85 7.55 13.85
CA LEU A 250 9.00 7.02 13.13
C LEU A 250 10.29 7.33 13.87
N ASN A 251 11.12 6.32 14.07
CA ASN A 251 12.44 6.49 14.66
C ASN A 251 13.49 6.69 13.55
N LEU A 252 13.64 7.94 13.11
CA LEU A 252 14.59 8.32 12.06
C LEU A 252 16.05 8.22 12.51
N GLU A 253 16.34 8.42 13.80
CA GLU A 253 17.68 8.29 14.37
C GLU A 253 18.22 6.87 14.21
N LYS A 254 17.38 5.87 14.49
CA LYS A 254 17.71 4.46 14.26
C LYS A 254 17.96 4.15 12.78
N ALA A 255 17.36 4.92 11.88
CA ALA A 255 17.60 4.83 10.45
C ALA A 255 18.89 5.55 10.02
N GLY A 256 19.58 6.28 10.91
CA GLY A 256 20.73 7.10 10.53
C GLY A 256 20.36 8.28 9.63
N VAL A 257 19.08 8.66 9.60
CA VAL A 257 18.59 9.78 8.78
C VAL A 257 18.75 11.07 9.58
N LYS A 258 19.58 11.98 9.08
CA LYS A 258 19.75 13.31 9.65
C LYS A 258 18.76 14.27 9.00
N VAL A 259 17.71 14.61 9.75
CA VAL A 259 16.61 15.48 9.31
C VAL A 259 17.11 16.82 8.75
N ASN A 260 18.17 17.38 9.33
CA ASN A 260 18.74 18.68 8.94
C ASN A 260 19.45 18.65 7.57
N GLU A 261 19.79 17.48 7.05
CA GLU A 261 20.48 17.32 5.77
C GLU A 261 19.50 17.04 4.61
N VAL A 262 18.21 16.84 4.91
CA VAL A 262 17.19 16.47 3.92
C VAL A 262 16.80 17.70 3.08
N PRO A 263 16.97 17.68 1.75
CA PRO A 263 16.65 18.80 0.86
C PRO A 263 15.15 18.86 0.53
N ALA A 264 14.29 18.84 1.56
CA ALA A 264 12.84 18.93 1.40
C ALA A 264 12.22 19.61 2.63
N LYS A 265 11.08 20.25 2.45
CA LYS A 265 10.34 20.82 3.58
C LYS A 265 9.71 19.68 4.39
N ILE A 266 9.90 19.67 5.71
CA ILE A 266 9.44 18.56 6.57
C ILE A 266 8.28 19.02 7.45
N ILE A 267 7.22 18.21 7.49
CA ILE A 267 6.06 18.38 8.37
C ILE A 267 5.94 17.16 9.27
N TRP A 268 5.86 17.36 10.57
CA TRP A 268 5.64 16.28 11.52
C TRP A 268 4.16 16.11 11.83
N PHE A 269 3.69 14.86 11.95
CA PHE A 269 2.32 14.58 12.38
C PHE A 269 2.23 13.33 13.26
N LYS A 270 1.28 13.30 14.20
CA LYS A 270 1.05 12.13 15.08
C LYS A 270 0.19 11.07 14.40
N ASP A 271 -1.13 11.28 14.45
CA ASP A 271 -2.13 10.33 13.93
C ASP A 271 -2.66 10.72 12.56
N LYS A 272 -2.84 12.03 12.33
CA LYS A 272 -3.45 12.55 11.12
C LYS A 272 -2.71 13.80 10.67
N LEU A 273 -2.32 13.85 9.40
CA LEU A 273 -1.74 15.05 8.79
C LEU A 273 -2.80 16.17 8.72
N SER A 274 -2.49 17.37 9.20
CA SER A 274 -3.40 18.52 9.20
C SER A 274 -3.19 19.35 7.92
N PRO A 275 -4.26 19.73 7.19
CA PRO A 275 -4.15 20.69 6.07
C PRO A 275 -3.47 22.01 6.47
N LYS A 276 -3.75 22.52 7.69
CA LYS A 276 -3.15 23.77 8.18
C LYS A 276 -1.62 23.70 8.24
N SER A 277 -1.07 22.62 8.77
CA SER A 277 0.38 22.42 8.87
C SER A 277 1.07 22.32 7.52
N VAL A 278 0.33 21.91 6.47
CA VAL A 278 0.85 21.92 5.09
C VAL A 278 0.78 23.33 4.52
N LEU A 279 -0.29 24.09 4.75
CA LEU A 279 -0.41 25.48 4.29
C LEU A 279 0.67 26.38 4.88
N GLU A 280 0.98 26.23 6.17
CA GLU A 280 2.06 26.97 6.85
C GLU A 280 3.43 26.79 6.19
N VAL A 281 3.63 25.69 5.46
CA VAL A 281 4.88 25.36 4.76
C VAL A 281 4.85 25.80 3.29
N LEU A 282 3.67 26.06 2.74
CA LEU A 282 3.45 26.53 1.37
C LEU A 282 3.52 28.07 1.25
N GLU A 283 3.23 28.78 2.34
CA GLU A 283 3.42 30.24 2.51
C GLU A 283 4.89 30.61 2.71
#